data_AF-A0A940IJ70-F1
#
_entry.id   AF-A0A940IJ70-F1
#
_cell.length_a   1.000
_cell.length_b   1.000
_cell.length_c   1.000
_cell.angle_alpha   90.00
_cell.angle_beta   90.00
_cell.angle_gamma   90.00
#
_symmetry.space_group_name_H-M   'P 1'
#
loop_
_entity.id
_entity.type
_entity.pdbx_description
1 polymer ?
#
loop_
_entity_poly.entity_id
_entity_poly.type
_entity_poly.pdbx_seq_one_letter_code
_entity_poly.pdbx_strand_id
1 'polypeptide(L)'
;MKNCLSIASAFISLFIGVGSYAQDTSYDVFVPIAKYMQAGDADKLSAWFADNLEITIFTVTNDSSRSQARQILKTFFNSYTPRSFDLTHKAGRANMKYALGSLNAGGEIFIVTIFVSYKDTSYKIQQIKIERM
;
A
#
# COMPACT_ATOMS: atom_id res chain seq x y z
N MET A 1 51.67 40.92 33.46
CA MET A 1 51.33 42.00 32.50
C MET A 1 51.29 41.40 31.10
N LYS A 2 50.16 41.54 30.38
CA LYS A 2 50.12 41.78 28.92
C LYS A 2 50.79 40.69 28.04
N ASN A 3 50.11 39.81 27.30
CA ASN A 3 49.02 40.08 26.37
C ASN A 3 48.30 38.80 25.93
N CYS A 4 46.98 38.92 25.87
CA CYS A 4 46.04 38.13 25.10
C CYS A 4 46.22 38.44 23.61
N LEU A 5 46.24 37.44 22.73
CA LEU A 5 45.79 37.63 21.34
C LEU A 5 45.26 36.33 20.75
N SER A 6 43.98 36.39 20.41
CA SER A 6 43.15 35.35 19.80
C SER A 6 43.72 34.79 18.50
N ILE A 7 43.57 33.49 18.31
CA ILE A 7 43.32 32.93 16.98
C ILE A 7 42.07 32.07 17.10
N ALA A 8 40.94 32.66 16.71
CA ALA A 8 39.69 31.95 16.49
C ALA A 8 39.83 31.15 15.18
N SER A 9 40.01 29.83 15.29
CA SER A 9 39.82 28.93 14.16
C SER A 9 38.48 28.23 14.30
N ALA A 10 37.46 28.83 13.70
CA ALA A 10 36.18 28.20 13.47
C ALA A 10 36.35 27.05 12.47
N PHE A 11 36.39 25.80 12.96
CA PHE A 11 36.17 24.63 12.12
C PHE A 11 34.67 24.35 12.08
N ILE A 12 34.02 24.91 11.06
CA ILE A 12 32.69 24.50 10.61
C ILE A 12 32.85 23.13 9.94
N SER A 13 32.53 22.06 10.67
CA SER A 13 32.33 20.74 10.08
C SER A 13 30.84 20.57 9.78
N LEU A 14 30.44 21.14 8.64
CA LEU A 14 29.16 20.89 8.00
C LEU A 14 29.22 19.51 7.33
N PHE A 15 28.83 18.46 8.04
CA PHE A 15 28.48 17.18 7.41
C PHE A 15 26.96 17.06 7.38
N ILE A 16 26.34 17.73 6.40
CA ILE A 16 24.99 17.38 5.98
C ILE A 16 25.11 16.07 5.22
N GLY A 17 24.89 14.96 5.92
CA GLY A 17 24.61 13.68 5.29
C GLY A 17 23.28 13.79 4.56
N VAL A 18 23.29 14.25 3.32
CA VAL A 18 22.17 14.05 2.39
C VAL A 18 22.07 12.56 2.11
N GLY A 19 21.24 11.88 2.89
CA GLY A 19 20.77 10.54 2.55
C GLY A 19 19.94 10.64 1.28
N SER A 20 20.56 10.39 0.12
CA SER A 20 19.82 10.12 -1.11
C SER A 20 19.14 8.76 -0.96
N TYR A 21 17.95 8.73 -0.36
CA TYR A 21 17.04 7.61 -0.51
C TYR A 21 16.50 7.67 -1.94
N ALA A 22 17.14 6.94 -2.85
CA ALA A 22 16.48 6.56 -4.09
C ALA A 22 15.33 5.61 -3.73
N GLN A 23 14.15 6.17 -3.43
CA GLN A 23 12.95 5.35 -3.31
C GLN A 23 12.54 4.94 -4.71
N ASP A 24 12.56 3.63 -4.97
CA ASP A 24 12.00 3.05 -6.19
C ASP A 24 10.50 3.32 -6.23
N THR A 25 10.11 4.41 -6.91
CA THR A 25 8.71 4.85 -7.06
C THR A 25 7.89 3.91 -7.95
N SER A 26 8.48 2.82 -8.46
CA SER A 26 7.81 1.87 -9.36
C SER A 26 6.56 1.25 -8.74
N TYR A 27 6.42 1.25 -7.41
CA TYR A 27 5.32 0.60 -6.70
C TYR A 27 4.46 1.53 -5.85
N ASP A 28 4.55 2.86 -6.06
CA ASP A 28 3.82 3.87 -5.28
C ASP A 28 2.30 3.70 -5.32
N VAL A 29 1.77 3.09 -6.37
CA VAL A 29 0.35 2.72 -6.50
C VAL A 29 -0.17 1.95 -5.28
N PHE A 30 0.66 1.13 -4.63
CA PHE A 30 0.23 0.32 -3.50
C PHE A 30 0.21 1.08 -2.17
N VAL A 31 0.83 2.26 -2.08
CA VAL A 31 0.85 3.07 -0.84
C VAL A 31 -0.56 3.50 -0.41
N PRO A 32 -1.36 4.17 -1.25
CA PRO A 32 -2.73 4.51 -0.88
C PRO A 32 -3.63 3.28 -0.74
N ILE A 33 -3.45 2.26 -1.58
CA ILE A 33 -4.21 0.99 -1.49
C ILE A 33 -4.00 0.35 -0.12
N ALA A 34 -2.74 0.22 0.34
CA ALA A 34 -2.42 -0.36 1.64
C ALA A 34 -3.01 0.46 2.79
N LYS A 35 -2.94 1.79 2.71
CA LYS A 35 -3.58 2.68 3.69
C LYS A 35 -5.08 2.43 3.81
N TYR A 36 -5.79 2.28 2.69
CA TYR A 36 -7.24 2.05 2.71
C TYR A 36 -7.60 0.62 3.15
N MET A 37 -6.78 -0.38 2.83
CA MET A 37 -6.89 -1.74 3.36
C MET A 37 -6.73 -1.75 4.89
N GLN A 38 -5.69 -1.09 5.41
CA GLN A 38 -5.45 -0.96 6.86
C GLN A 38 -6.60 -0.25 7.57
N ALA A 39 -7.16 0.80 6.96
CA ALA A 39 -8.26 1.56 7.54
C ALA A 39 -9.63 0.85 7.45
N GLY A 40 -9.74 -0.25 6.69
CA GLY A 40 -11.04 -0.86 6.35
C GLY A 40 -11.95 0.07 5.55
N ASP A 41 -11.39 1.05 4.84
CA ASP A 41 -12.14 2.08 4.13
C ASP A 41 -12.46 1.62 2.70
N ALA A 42 -13.46 0.74 2.58
CA ALA A 42 -13.93 0.22 1.30
C ALA A 42 -14.38 1.32 0.33
N ASP A 43 -14.90 2.44 0.85
CA ASP A 43 -15.37 3.57 0.06
C ASP A 43 -14.19 4.26 -0.65
N LYS A 44 -13.11 4.60 0.06
CA LYS A 44 -11.89 5.15 -0.55
C LYS A 44 -11.13 4.13 -1.40
N LEU A 45 -11.12 2.87 -0.98
CA LEU A 45 -10.49 1.80 -1.75
C LEU A 45 -11.17 1.63 -3.12
N SER A 46 -12.50 1.81 -3.21
CA SER A 46 -13.25 1.64 -4.46
C SER A 46 -12.88 2.60 -5.58
N ALA A 47 -12.26 3.75 -5.26
CA ALA A 47 -11.71 4.66 -6.25
C ALA A 47 -10.56 4.04 -7.07
N TRP A 48 -9.92 3.00 -6.52
CA TRP A 48 -8.84 2.26 -7.16
C TRP A 48 -9.33 1.06 -7.98
N PHE A 49 -10.60 0.68 -7.89
CA PHE A 49 -11.13 -0.45 -8.65
C PHE A 49 -11.31 -0.10 -10.11
N ALA A 50 -11.02 -1.07 -10.96
CA ALA A 50 -11.54 -1.09 -12.32
C ALA A 50 -13.07 -1.13 -12.32
N ASP A 51 -13.68 -0.85 -13.47
CA ASP A 51 -15.14 -0.93 -13.60
C ASP A 51 -15.65 -2.35 -13.35
N ASN A 52 -14.85 -3.35 -13.76
CA ASN A 52 -15.03 -4.77 -13.45
C ASN A 52 -13.73 -5.34 -12.88
N LEU A 53 -13.83 -6.12 -11.81
CA LEU A 53 -12.70 -6.77 -11.14
C LEU A 53 -13.12 -8.11 -10.54
N GLU A 54 -12.15 -9.01 -10.42
CA GLU A 54 -12.33 -10.28 -9.71
C GLU A 54 -12.10 -10.07 -8.20
N ILE A 55 -13.03 -10.56 -7.39
CA ILE A 55 -12.83 -10.66 -5.93
C ILE A 55 -12.97 -12.09 -5.49
N THR A 56 -11.93 -12.58 -4.81
CA THR A 56 -11.95 -13.87 -4.12
C THR A 56 -11.87 -13.65 -2.61
N ILE A 57 -12.88 -14.13 -1.89
CA ILE A 57 -12.85 -14.22 -0.43
C ILE A 57 -12.89 -15.71 -0.07
N PHE A 58 -11.82 -16.20 0.54
CA PHE A 58 -11.59 -17.61 0.81
C PHE A 58 -11.63 -18.44 -0.49
N THR A 59 -12.66 -19.26 -0.68
CA THR A 59 -12.85 -20.12 -1.86
C THR A 59 -13.86 -19.55 -2.85
N VAL A 60 -14.53 -18.44 -2.53
CA VAL A 60 -15.59 -17.87 -3.35
C VAL A 60 -15.03 -16.74 -4.21
N THR A 61 -15.04 -16.95 -5.52
CA THR A 61 -14.60 -15.97 -6.53
C THR A 61 -15.82 -15.39 -7.26
N ASN A 62 -15.83 -14.07 -7.45
CA ASN A 62 -16.85 -13.37 -8.20
C ASN A 62 -16.24 -12.33 -9.13
N ASP A 63 -16.63 -12.33 -10.39
CA ASP A 63 -16.52 -11.15 -11.24
C ASP A 63 -17.54 -10.10 -10.78
N SER A 64 -17.05 -8.92 -10.43
CA SER A 64 -17.85 -7.90 -9.77
C SER A 64 -17.68 -6.56 -10.48
N SER A 65 -18.75 -5.78 -10.53
CA SER A 65 -18.64 -4.35 -10.79
C SER A 65 -17.95 -3.63 -9.63
N ARG A 66 -17.42 -2.42 -9.85
CA ARG A 66 -16.84 -1.56 -8.79
C ARG A 66 -17.74 -1.46 -7.55
N SER A 67 -19.05 -1.27 -7.73
CA SER A 67 -19.99 -1.08 -6.62
C SER A 67 -20.25 -2.38 -5.84
N GLN A 68 -20.33 -3.52 -6.53
CA GLN A 68 -20.45 -4.85 -5.91
C GLN A 68 -19.18 -5.20 -5.13
N ALA A 69 -18.01 -5.00 -5.74
CA ALA A 69 -16.71 -5.19 -5.11
C ALA A 69 -16.55 -4.39 -3.81
N ARG A 70 -16.94 -3.12 -3.84
CA ARG A 70 -16.97 -2.25 -2.65
C ARG A 70 -17.84 -2.84 -1.55
N GLN A 71 -19.03 -3.33 -1.90
CA GLN A 71 -19.96 -3.92 -0.92
C GLN A 71 -19.44 -5.23 -0.33
N ILE A 72 -18.79 -6.07 -1.14
CA ILE A 72 -18.14 -7.32 -0.68
C ILE A 72 -17.05 -6.99 0.35
N LEU A 73 -16.15 -6.06 0.02
CA LEU A 73 -15.06 -5.68 0.93
C LEU A 73 -15.56 -4.94 2.17
N LYS A 74 -16.60 -4.11 2.05
CA LYS A 74 -17.24 -3.48 3.20
C LYS A 74 -17.83 -4.52 4.16
N THR A 75 -18.49 -5.54 3.62
CA THR A 75 -19.00 -6.66 4.42
C THR A 75 -17.86 -7.42 5.09
N PHE A 76 -16.78 -7.69 4.36
CA PHE A 76 -15.59 -8.36 4.90
C PHE A 76 -14.97 -7.56 6.06
N PHE A 77 -14.74 -6.25 5.90
CA PHE A 77 -14.16 -5.39 6.95
C PHE A 77 -15.08 -5.21 8.17
N ASN A 78 -16.40 -5.27 7.97
CA ASN A 78 -17.36 -5.25 9.08
C ASN A 78 -17.31 -6.55 9.90
N SER A 79 -17.13 -7.69 9.23
CA SER A 79 -16.98 -9.00 9.89
C SER A 79 -15.60 -9.18 10.53
N TYR A 80 -14.56 -8.64 9.89
CA TYR A 80 -13.18 -8.70 10.32
C TYR A 80 -12.60 -7.29 10.33
N THR A 81 -12.72 -6.59 11.46
CA THR A 81 -12.21 -5.21 11.58
C THR A 81 -10.69 -5.18 11.41
N PRO A 82 -10.16 -4.49 10.39
CA PRO A 82 -8.72 -4.36 10.17
C PRO A 82 -7.99 -3.70 11.33
N ARG A 83 -6.78 -4.20 11.62
CA ARG A 83 -5.86 -3.66 12.64
C ARG A 83 -4.55 -3.20 12.02
N SER A 84 -3.98 -4.03 11.15
CA SER A 84 -2.78 -3.68 10.38
C SER A 84 -2.86 -4.29 8.99
N PHE A 85 -2.18 -3.66 8.03
CA PHE A 85 -1.98 -4.22 6.71
C PHE A 85 -0.55 -3.94 6.25
N ASP A 86 0.24 -5.00 6.14
CA ASP A 86 1.67 -4.92 5.87
C ASP A 86 1.97 -5.54 4.50
N LEU A 87 2.48 -4.73 3.56
CA LEU A 87 2.89 -5.23 2.25
C LEU A 87 4.19 -6.04 2.40
N THR A 88 4.11 -7.34 2.15
CA THR A 88 5.23 -8.28 2.31
C THR A 88 6.01 -8.49 1.01
N HIS A 89 5.37 -8.32 -0.14
CA HIS A 89 6.01 -8.47 -1.44
C HIS A 89 5.36 -7.56 -2.49
N LYS A 90 6.16 -7.03 -3.42
CA LYS A 90 5.69 -6.24 -4.56
C LYS A 90 6.54 -6.62 -5.76
N ALA A 91 5.91 -6.88 -6.90
CA ALA A 91 6.62 -7.09 -8.15
C ALA A 91 5.72 -6.73 -9.33
N GLY A 92 6.32 -6.48 -10.49
CA GLY A 92 5.57 -6.12 -11.67
C GLY A 92 6.41 -5.53 -12.78
N ARG A 93 5.72 -5.18 -13.85
CA ARG A 93 6.21 -4.40 -14.99
C ARG A 93 5.42 -3.10 -15.08
N ALA A 94 5.77 -2.25 -16.04
CA ALA A 94 5.13 -0.95 -16.21
C ALA A 94 3.59 -1.05 -16.32
N ASN A 95 3.03 -1.98 -17.08
CA ASN A 95 1.57 -2.06 -17.28
C ASN A 95 0.83 -2.95 -16.27
N MET A 96 1.52 -3.78 -15.49
CA MET A 96 0.92 -4.75 -14.58
C MET A 96 1.79 -4.95 -13.34
N LYS A 97 1.22 -4.78 -12.16
CA LYS A 97 1.91 -4.95 -10.88
C LYS A 97 1.07 -5.78 -9.94
N TYR A 98 1.71 -6.48 -9.03
CA TYR A 98 1.04 -7.16 -7.95
C TYR A 98 1.73 -6.90 -6.62
N ALA A 99 0.95 -7.05 -5.55
CA ALA A 99 1.46 -7.02 -4.20
C ALA A 99 0.83 -8.14 -3.37
N LEU A 100 1.63 -8.67 -2.46
CA LEU A 100 1.19 -9.53 -1.37
C LEU A 100 1.23 -8.70 -0.09
N GLY A 101 0.20 -8.82 0.74
CA GLY A 101 0.17 -8.23 2.06
C GLY A 101 -0.44 -9.14 3.11
N SER A 102 -0.03 -8.94 4.36
CA SER A 102 -0.63 -9.58 5.53
C SER A 102 -1.63 -8.62 6.16
N LEU A 103 -2.89 -9.03 6.26
CA LEU A 103 -3.96 -8.27 6.92
C LEU A 103 -4.27 -8.92 8.26
N ASN A 104 -3.99 -8.22 9.36
CA ASN A 104 -4.49 -8.61 10.67
C ASN A 104 -5.88 -7.99 10.87
N ALA A 105 -6.91 -8.82 10.98
CA ALA A 105 -8.28 -8.34 11.09
C ALA A 105 -9.16 -9.33 11.87
N GLY A 106 -10.01 -8.80 12.77
CA GLY A 106 -10.94 -9.65 13.55
C GLY A 106 -10.27 -10.71 14.44
N GLY A 107 -8.97 -10.59 14.74
CA GLY A 107 -8.21 -11.61 15.48
C GLY A 107 -7.61 -12.72 14.60
N GLU A 108 -7.80 -12.65 13.28
CA GLU A 108 -7.22 -13.56 12.29
C GLU A 108 -6.15 -12.85 11.45
N ILE A 109 -5.33 -13.65 10.76
CA ILE A 109 -4.38 -13.17 9.76
C ILE A 109 -4.83 -13.66 8.39
N PHE A 110 -4.95 -12.72 7.46
CA PHE A 110 -5.25 -12.99 6.07
C PHE A 110 -4.08 -12.66 5.17
N ILE A 111 -3.90 -13.45 4.13
CA ILE A 111 -3.02 -13.13 3.01
C ILE A 111 -3.86 -12.45 1.93
N VAL A 112 -3.46 -11.25 1.56
CA VAL A 112 -4.11 -10.45 0.52
C VAL A 112 -3.21 -10.36 -0.70
N THR A 113 -3.69 -10.84 -1.83
CA THR A 113 -3.05 -10.63 -3.14
C THR A 113 -3.82 -9.57 -3.91
N ILE A 114 -3.10 -8.56 -4.42
CA ILE A 114 -3.69 -7.44 -5.18
C ILE A 114 -2.99 -7.36 -6.52
N PHE A 115 -3.77 -7.42 -7.62
CA PHE A 115 -3.26 -7.13 -8.96
C PHE A 115 -3.80 -5.80 -9.46
N VAL A 116 -2.91 -4.95 -9.95
CA VAL A 116 -3.23 -3.69 -10.60
C VAL A 116 -2.71 -3.69 -12.03
N SER A 117 -3.50 -3.14 -12.95
CA SER A 117 -3.05 -2.88 -14.32
C SER A 117 -3.23 -1.41 -14.67
N TYR A 118 -2.33 -0.91 -15.50
CA TYR A 118 -2.46 0.43 -16.07
C TYR A 118 -3.44 0.37 -17.24
N LYS A 119 -4.59 1.03 -17.10
CA LYS A 119 -5.59 1.16 -18.16
C LYS A 119 -6.02 2.63 -18.25
N ASP A 120 -6.25 3.07 -19.48
CA ASP A 120 -6.61 4.43 -19.85
C ASP A 120 -5.58 5.47 -19.38
N THR A 121 -5.66 5.90 -18.13
CA THR A 121 -4.89 7.00 -17.55
C THR A 121 -4.31 6.70 -16.16
N SER A 122 -4.64 5.55 -15.56
CA SER A 122 -4.19 5.23 -14.19
C SER A 122 -4.13 3.73 -13.91
N TYR A 123 -3.42 3.35 -12.86
CA TYR A 123 -3.48 1.98 -12.36
C TYR A 123 -4.82 1.72 -11.66
N LYS A 124 -5.44 0.60 -12.01
CA LYS A 124 -6.67 0.12 -11.39
C LYS A 124 -6.52 -1.33 -10.95
N ILE A 125 -7.09 -1.64 -9.80
CA ILE A 125 -7.19 -2.99 -9.24
C ILE A 125 -8.10 -3.82 -10.16
N GLN A 126 -7.54 -4.90 -10.70
CA GLN A 126 -8.25 -5.89 -11.50
C GLN A 126 -8.63 -7.13 -10.69
N GLN A 127 -7.90 -7.40 -9.60
CA GLN A 127 -8.14 -8.57 -8.77
C GLN A 127 -7.72 -8.30 -7.33
N ILE A 128 -8.56 -8.75 -6.39
CA ILE A 128 -8.24 -8.87 -4.97
C ILE A 128 -8.57 -10.30 -4.53
N LYS A 129 -7.61 -10.95 -3.89
CA LYS A 129 -7.80 -12.26 -3.26
C LYS A 129 -7.46 -12.17 -1.78
N ILE A 130 -8.37 -12.61 -0.91
CA ILE A 130 -8.19 -12.65 0.53
C ILE A 130 -8.33 -14.09 1.01
N GLU A 131 -7.26 -14.64 1.56
CA GLU A 131 -7.19 -16.01 2.07
C GLU A 131 -6.85 -16.02 3.54
N ARG A 132 -7.38 -16.98 4.29
CA ARG A 132 -6.91 -17.24 5.66
C ARG A 132 -5.51 -17.83 5.59
N MET A 133 -4.64 -17.37 6.48
CA MET A 133 -3.33 -17.98 6.68
C MET A 133 -3.46 -19.35 7.36
#